data_AF-A0A8H3J4C1-F1
#
_entry.id   AF-A0A8H3J4C1-F1
#
_cell.length_a   1.000
_cell.length_b   1.000
_cell.length_c   1.000
_cell.angle_alpha   90.00
_cell.angle_beta   90.00
_cell.angle_gamma   90.00
#
_symmetry.space_group_name_H-M   'P 1'
#
loop_
_entity.id
_entity.type
_entity.pdbx_description
1 polymer ?
#
loop_
_entity_poly.entity_id
_entity_poly.type
_entity_poly.pdbx_seq_one_letter_code
_entity_poly.pdbx_strand_id
1 'polypeptide(L)'
;MPATKRPNSGHTETSPQPVKRSKCKDAMPSSDPLLAAEARIHELEQQVKDLHDWINDSGMTRKAPPHIRNYMNTQPGAATVLTKQIRSAARQISSSLSDKALNYRRTGITSDHISQAMMPFLSEVKDLRELPDSTAMAFDLVMDLAGYSYGHLDSAGSGEGDEEARPSDEVVDELLCELAAERRRDDSSWDFEEPLRLIRKRNHDLSPFGINNLCAGTEELLSGWQDGIATPEVVSKAVEKPVHNATRGKQAQRRGYGRNKATFAATIRGQALARKEKRKNGTA
;
A
#
# COMPACT_ATOMS: atom_id res chain seq x y z
N MET A 1 6.05 29.23 -43.24
CA MET A 1 5.25 30.19 -44.03
C MET A 1 4.93 29.52 -45.36
N PRO A 2 3.66 29.18 -45.62
CA PRO A 2 2.86 30.10 -46.41
C PRO A 2 1.46 30.36 -45.84
N ALA A 3 0.99 31.57 -46.10
CA ALA A 3 -0.27 32.13 -45.67
C ALA A 3 -1.41 31.70 -46.60
N THR A 4 -2.54 31.27 -46.02
CA THR A 4 -3.81 31.12 -46.74
C THR A 4 -4.80 32.17 -46.26
N LYS A 5 -5.24 32.97 -47.24
CA LYS A 5 -6.14 34.10 -47.15
C LYS A 5 -7.55 33.67 -46.72
N ARG A 6 -8.15 34.44 -45.83
CA ARG A 6 -9.61 34.49 -45.58
C ARG A 6 -10.33 35.13 -46.78
N PRO A 7 -11.52 34.66 -47.16
CA PRO A 7 -12.49 35.47 -47.88
C PRO A 7 -13.46 36.15 -46.92
N ASN A 8 -13.70 37.42 -47.23
CA ASN A 8 -14.57 38.38 -46.59
C ASN A 8 -15.89 38.44 -47.40
N SER A 9 -17.03 38.28 -46.74
CA SER A 9 -18.35 38.70 -47.23
C SER A 9 -19.10 39.22 -46.00
N GLY A 10 -19.68 40.40 -45.97
CA GLY A 10 -20.37 41.13 -47.03
C GLY A 10 -21.74 41.47 -46.46
N HIS A 11 -21.93 42.75 -46.14
CA HIS A 11 -23.08 43.37 -45.49
C HIS A 11 -24.47 42.86 -45.91
N THR A 12 -25.38 42.79 -44.93
CA THR A 12 -26.71 43.40 -45.05
C THR A 12 -27.13 43.99 -43.71
N GLU A 13 -27.09 45.32 -43.63
CA GLU A 13 -27.83 46.10 -42.64
C GLU A 13 -29.32 45.99 -42.95
N THR A 14 -30.08 45.43 -42.02
CA THR A 14 -31.53 45.61 -41.97
C THR A 14 -31.91 45.96 -40.53
N SER A 15 -32.00 47.25 -40.26
CA SER A 15 -32.87 47.81 -39.22
C SER A 15 -34.00 48.56 -39.94
N PRO A 16 -35.17 48.83 -39.35
CA PRO A 16 -35.55 48.66 -37.94
C PRO A 16 -36.98 48.06 -37.76
N GLN A 17 -37.39 47.79 -36.52
CA GLN A 17 -38.71 48.17 -35.97
C GLN A 17 -38.71 48.03 -34.43
N PRO A 18 -39.24 49.01 -33.68
CA PRO A 18 -39.25 49.00 -32.23
C PRO A 18 -40.43 48.13 -31.74
N VAL A 19 -40.13 46.90 -31.35
CA VAL A 19 -41.11 46.06 -30.66
C VAL A 19 -41.33 46.63 -29.26
N LYS A 20 -42.54 47.14 -29.01
CA LYS A 20 -42.98 47.59 -27.69
C LYS A 20 -42.82 46.43 -26.70
N ARG A 21 -41.78 46.48 -25.86
CA ARG A 21 -41.61 45.57 -24.73
C ARG A 21 -42.73 45.86 -23.73
N SER A 22 -43.80 45.06 -23.81
CA SER A 22 -44.71 44.89 -22.68
C SER A 22 -43.89 44.49 -21.47
N LYS A 23 -43.96 45.29 -20.42
CA LYS A 23 -43.48 44.94 -19.08
C LYS A 23 -44.33 43.77 -18.57
N CYS A 24 -43.98 42.55 -18.94
CA CYS A 24 -44.20 41.43 -18.02
C CYS A 24 -43.22 41.63 -16.88
N LYS A 25 -43.71 42.25 -15.80
CA LYS A 25 -43.20 42.00 -14.46
C LYS A 25 -43.54 40.54 -14.16
N ASP A 26 -42.80 39.63 -14.77
CA ASP A 26 -42.72 38.28 -14.26
C ASP A 26 -42.03 38.44 -12.91
N ALA A 27 -42.82 38.27 -11.86
CA ALA A 27 -42.32 38.12 -10.52
C ALA A 27 -41.22 37.05 -10.59
N MET A 28 -39.97 37.49 -10.41
CA MET A 28 -38.88 36.58 -10.13
C MET A 28 -39.39 35.64 -9.04
N PRO A 29 -39.35 34.30 -9.23
CA PRO A 29 -39.57 33.41 -8.11
C PRO A 29 -38.50 33.81 -7.11
N SER A 30 -38.93 34.34 -5.97
CA SER A 30 -38.07 34.60 -4.83
C SER A 30 -37.60 33.23 -4.33
N SER A 31 -36.66 32.61 -5.03
CA SER A 31 -35.82 31.61 -4.44
C SER A 31 -35.11 32.35 -3.32
N ASP A 32 -35.50 32.07 -2.09
CA ASP A 32 -34.82 32.58 -0.93
C ASP A 32 -33.32 32.33 -1.15
N PRO A 33 -32.47 33.37 -1.24
CA PRO A 33 -31.05 33.20 -1.55
C PRO A 33 -30.37 32.26 -0.57
N LEU A 34 -30.93 32.11 0.63
CA LEU A 34 -30.52 31.16 1.65
C LEU A 34 -30.81 29.69 1.24
N LEU A 35 -32.02 29.38 0.76
CA LEU A 35 -32.37 28.05 0.25
C LEU A 35 -31.53 27.65 -0.97
N ALA A 36 -31.24 28.59 -1.87
CA ALA A 36 -30.37 28.34 -3.01
C ALA A 36 -28.91 28.08 -2.60
N ALA A 37 -28.43 28.77 -1.57
CA ALA A 37 -27.10 28.54 -1.00
C ALA A 37 -27.00 27.18 -0.29
N GLU A 38 -28.01 26.80 0.50
CA GLU A 38 -28.08 25.49 1.17
C GLU A 38 -28.09 24.33 0.16
N ALA A 39 -28.91 24.43 -0.88
CA ALA A 39 -28.95 23.44 -1.95
C ALA A 39 -27.58 23.29 -2.65
N ARG A 40 -26.87 24.41 -2.85
CA ARG A 40 -25.53 24.40 -3.45
C ARG A 40 -24.48 23.81 -2.51
N ILE A 41 -24.56 24.07 -1.21
CA ILE A 41 -23.68 23.45 -0.21
C ILE A 41 -23.84 21.94 -0.23
N HIS A 42 -25.09 21.45 -0.19
CA HIS A 42 -25.38 20.02 -0.23
C HIS A 42 -24.86 19.36 -1.53
N GLU A 43 -25.01 20.02 -2.68
CA GLU A 43 -24.45 19.54 -3.94
C GLU A 43 -22.92 19.42 -3.89
N LEU A 44 -22.23 20.42 -3.33
CA LEU A 44 -20.78 20.41 -3.19
C LEU A 44 -20.31 19.34 -2.21
N GLU A 45 -21.01 19.14 -1.09
CA GLU A 45 -20.73 18.07 -0.13
C GLU A 45 -20.86 16.69 -0.79
N GLN A 46 -21.89 16.49 -1.61
CA GLN A 46 -22.07 15.25 -2.37
C GLN A 46 -20.93 15.04 -3.38
N GLN A 47 -20.53 16.07 -4.12
CA GLN A 47 -19.40 15.98 -5.06
C GLN A 47 -18.09 15.65 -4.34
N VAL A 48 -17.85 16.23 -3.16
CA VAL A 48 -16.67 15.92 -2.35
C VAL A 48 -16.70 14.47 -1.87
N LYS A 49 -17.87 13.98 -1.44
CA LYS A 49 -18.05 12.57 -1.07
C LYS A 49 -17.77 11.63 -2.24
N ASP A 50 -18.34 11.91 -3.41
CA ASP A 50 -18.15 11.09 -4.62
C ASP A 50 -16.67 11.05 -5.04
N LEU A 51 -15.95 12.16 -4.90
CA LEU A 51 -14.51 12.21 -5.13
C LEU A 51 -13.72 11.35 -4.14
N HIS A 52 -14.05 11.40 -2.85
CA HIS A 52 -13.40 10.55 -1.85
C HIS A 52 -13.67 9.07 -2.07
N ASP A 53 -14.91 8.71 -2.43
CA ASP A 53 -15.30 7.34 -2.78
C ASP A 53 -14.52 6.87 -4.01
N TRP A 54 -14.39 7.73 -5.05
CA TRP A 54 -13.57 7.43 -6.21
C TRP A 54 -12.08 7.25 -5.89
N ILE A 55 -11.51 8.06 -4.99
CA ILE A 55 -10.12 7.89 -4.51
C ILE A 55 -9.94 6.54 -3.82
N ASN A 56 -10.92 6.15 -3.00
CA ASN A 56 -10.94 4.88 -2.29
C ASN A 56 -10.97 3.70 -3.26
N ASP A 57 -11.88 3.73 -4.23
CA ASP A 57 -12.04 2.68 -5.24
C ASP A 57 -10.83 2.57 -6.16
N SER A 58 -10.20 3.70 -6.47
CA SER A 58 -9.00 3.75 -7.30
C SER A 58 -7.71 3.33 -6.57
N GLY A 59 -7.78 3.07 -5.26
CA GLY A 59 -6.61 2.76 -4.43
C GLY A 59 -5.59 3.90 -4.37
N MET A 60 -6.05 5.15 -4.53
CA MET A 60 -5.18 6.33 -4.61
C MET A 60 -5.00 7.05 -3.28
N THR A 61 -5.61 6.60 -2.19
CA THR A 61 -5.50 7.21 -0.85
C THR A 61 -4.04 7.41 -0.43
N ARG A 62 -3.17 6.43 -0.74
CA ARG A 62 -1.71 6.50 -0.49
C ARG A 62 -0.98 7.62 -1.25
N LYS A 63 -1.51 8.02 -2.40
CA LYS A 63 -0.97 9.09 -3.25
C LYS A 63 -1.65 10.42 -3.01
N ALA A 64 -2.72 10.44 -2.21
CA ALA A 64 -3.43 11.66 -1.87
C ALA A 64 -2.55 12.53 -0.94
N PRO A 65 -2.69 13.87 -1.04
CA PRO A 65 -2.08 14.82 -0.11
C PRO A 65 -2.44 14.52 1.36
N PRO A 66 -1.59 14.91 2.34
CA PRO A 66 -1.81 14.61 3.75
C PRO A 66 -3.16 15.07 4.30
N HIS A 67 -3.65 16.25 3.89
CA HIS A 67 -4.95 16.75 4.36
C HIS A 67 -6.13 15.88 3.90
N ILE A 68 -6.09 15.36 2.66
CA ILE A 68 -7.11 14.43 2.17
C ILE A 68 -7.01 13.09 2.90
N ARG A 69 -5.78 12.59 3.09
CA ARG A 69 -5.56 11.33 3.82
C ARG A 69 -6.05 11.40 5.26
N ASN A 70 -5.75 12.49 5.96
CA ASN A 70 -6.22 12.71 7.32
C ASN A 70 -7.75 12.72 7.37
N TYR A 71 -8.41 13.44 6.46
CA TYR A 71 -9.86 13.42 6.35
C TYR A 71 -10.40 12.00 6.12
N MET A 72 -9.81 11.26 5.18
CA MET A 72 -10.23 9.89 4.87
C MET A 72 -9.99 8.93 6.05
N ASN A 73 -8.93 9.11 6.81
CA ASN A 73 -8.62 8.32 8.00
C ASN A 73 -9.60 8.57 9.16
N THR A 74 -10.28 9.72 9.19
CA THR A 74 -11.34 10.01 10.18
C THR A 74 -12.69 9.38 9.83
N GLN A 75 -12.84 8.85 8.60
CA GLN A 75 -14.10 8.23 8.18
C GLN A 75 -14.30 6.86 8.82
N PRO A 76 -15.56 6.46 9.11
CA PRO A 76 -15.85 5.13 9.60
C PRO A 76 -15.42 4.07 8.57
N GLY A 77 -14.75 3.01 9.04
CA GLY A 77 -14.24 1.94 8.17
C GLY A 77 -12.96 2.29 7.40
N ALA A 78 -12.29 3.40 7.72
CA ALA A 78 -11.02 3.78 7.10
C ALA A 78 -9.96 2.67 7.18
N ALA A 79 -9.85 1.98 8.32
CA ALA A 79 -8.91 0.87 8.50
C ALA A 79 -9.16 -0.27 7.50
N THR A 80 -10.42 -0.64 7.29
CA THR A 80 -10.82 -1.68 6.32
C THR A 80 -10.45 -1.29 4.88
N VAL A 81 -10.74 -0.04 4.51
CA VAL A 81 -10.44 0.46 3.16
C VAL A 81 -8.94 0.52 2.93
N LEU A 82 -8.17 1.07 3.88
CA LEU A 82 -6.72 1.16 3.80
C LEU A 82 -6.08 -0.24 3.73
N THR A 83 -6.52 -1.17 4.58
CA THR A 83 -6.07 -2.58 4.56
C THR A 83 -6.29 -3.21 3.17
N LYS A 84 -7.50 -3.06 2.61
CA LYS A 84 -7.82 -3.59 1.27
C LYS A 84 -6.92 -3.00 0.20
N GLN A 85 -6.64 -1.70 0.27
CA GLN A 85 -5.76 -1.02 -0.69
C GLN A 85 -4.31 -1.48 -0.59
N ILE A 86 -3.76 -1.58 0.63
CA ILE A 86 -2.39 -2.05 0.87
C ILE A 86 -2.26 -3.48 0.36
N ARG A 87 -3.18 -4.37 0.74
CA ARG A 87 -3.20 -5.78 0.31
C ARG A 87 -3.25 -5.92 -1.22
N SER A 88 -4.16 -5.20 -1.87
CA SER A 88 -4.30 -5.22 -3.34
C SER A 88 -3.03 -4.76 -4.04
N ALA A 89 -2.44 -3.65 -3.58
CA ALA A 89 -1.23 -3.10 -4.15
C ALA A 89 -0.01 -4.00 -3.92
N ALA A 90 0.15 -4.57 -2.72
CA ALA A 90 1.22 -5.51 -2.41
C ALA A 90 1.13 -6.78 -3.26
N ARG A 91 -0.07 -7.36 -3.39
CA ARG A 91 -0.33 -8.51 -4.26
C ARG A 91 0.03 -8.22 -5.71
N GLN A 92 -0.37 -7.07 -6.25
CA GLN A 92 -0.05 -6.69 -7.64
C GLN A 92 1.46 -6.59 -7.87
N ILE A 93 2.20 -5.99 -6.92
CA ILE A 93 3.67 -5.89 -7.02
C ILE A 93 4.30 -7.27 -6.90
N SER A 94 3.88 -8.08 -5.92
CA SER A 94 4.40 -9.44 -5.71
C SER A 94 4.19 -10.32 -6.94
N SER A 95 2.98 -10.34 -7.53
CA SER A 95 2.71 -11.08 -8.76
C SER A 95 3.57 -10.57 -9.94
N SER A 96 3.64 -9.26 -10.14
CA SER A 96 4.44 -8.68 -11.24
C SER A 96 5.94 -8.96 -11.12
N LEU A 97 6.46 -9.07 -9.90
CA LEU A 97 7.86 -9.42 -9.66
C LEU A 97 8.09 -10.94 -9.71
N SER A 98 7.13 -11.74 -9.24
CA SER A 98 7.20 -13.20 -9.30
C SER A 98 7.32 -13.69 -10.74
N ASP A 99 6.51 -13.16 -11.67
CA ASP A 99 6.61 -13.49 -13.11
C ASP A 99 8.00 -13.19 -13.70
N LYS A 100 8.68 -12.16 -13.16
CA LYS A 100 10.03 -11.78 -13.58
C LYS A 100 11.09 -12.63 -12.90
N ALA A 101 10.87 -13.05 -11.66
CA ALA A 101 11.74 -13.93 -10.91
C ALA A 101 11.82 -15.32 -11.55
N LEU A 102 10.72 -15.83 -12.13
CA LEU A 102 10.74 -17.05 -12.95
C LEU A 102 11.72 -16.95 -14.14
N ASN A 103 12.01 -15.73 -14.60
CA ASN A 103 12.95 -15.44 -15.67
C ASN A 103 14.24 -14.75 -15.14
N TYR A 104 14.71 -15.09 -13.94
CA TYR A 104 15.82 -14.40 -13.26
C TYR A 104 17.07 -14.25 -14.14
N ARG A 105 17.42 -15.25 -14.95
CA ARG A 105 18.58 -15.21 -15.87
C ARG A 105 18.52 -14.04 -16.85
N ARG A 106 17.31 -13.59 -17.22
CA ARG A 106 17.08 -12.47 -18.14
C ARG A 106 16.81 -11.17 -17.41
N THR A 107 16.11 -11.23 -16.27
CA THR A 107 15.60 -10.04 -15.57
C THR A 107 16.51 -9.55 -14.46
N GLY A 108 17.36 -10.42 -13.91
CA GLY A 108 18.15 -10.18 -12.69
C GLY A 108 17.30 -10.05 -11.43
N ILE A 109 15.99 -10.31 -11.50
CA ILE A 109 15.08 -10.21 -10.35
C ILE A 109 15.12 -11.51 -9.58
N THR A 110 15.36 -11.40 -8.28
CA THR A 110 15.40 -12.50 -7.30
C THR A 110 14.32 -12.31 -6.24
N SER A 111 14.14 -13.30 -5.38
CA SER A 111 13.26 -13.22 -4.21
C SER A 111 13.58 -12.04 -3.29
N ASP A 112 14.83 -11.66 -3.15
CA ASP A 112 15.23 -10.53 -2.28
C ASP A 112 14.70 -9.20 -2.81
N HIS A 113 14.56 -9.06 -4.13
CA HIS A 113 13.93 -7.90 -4.73
C HIS A 113 12.42 -7.86 -4.44
N ILE A 114 11.79 -9.03 -4.30
CA ILE A 114 10.37 -9.14 -3.90
C ILE A 114 10.23 -8.73 -2.43
N SER A 115 11.07 -9.30 -1.55
CA SER A 115 11.16 -8.92 -0.14
C SER A 115 11.39 -7.41 0.05
N GLN A 116 12.37 -6.83 -0.66
CA GLN A 116 12.64 -5.39 -0.63
C GLN A 116 11.45 -4.55 -1.12
N ALA A 117 10.67 -5.06 -2.09
CA ALA A 117 9.47 -4.38 -2.57
C ALA A 117 8.31 -4.42 -1.56
N MET A 118 8.35 -5.30 -0.56
CA MET A 118 7.36 -5.35 0.52
C MET A 118 7.60 -4.27 1.61
N MET A 119 8.83 -3.80 1.76
CA MET A 119 9.22 -2.83 2.81
C MET A 119 8.35 -1.56 2.86
N PRO A 120 8.00 -0.89 1.74
CA PRO A 120 7.14 0.30 1.79
C PRO A 120 5.73 0.01 2.30
N PHE A 121 5.25 -1.22 2.15
CA PHE A 121 3.94 -1.61 2.67
C PHE A 121 4.00 -1.89 4.17
N LEU A 122 5.12 -2.45 4.67
CA LEU A 122 5.33 -2.63 6.11
C LEU A 122 5.35 -1.29 6.86
N SER A 123 5.96 -0.25 6.27
CA SER A 123 5.86 1.10 6.85
C SER A 123 4.42 1.64 6.88
N GLU A 124 3.60 1.30 5.88
CA GLU A 124 2.20 1.73 5.85
C GLU A 124 1.31 0.95 6.82
N VAL A 125 1.69 -0.29 7.18
CA VAL A 125 1.02 -1.00 8.27
C VAL A 125 1.22 -0.27 9.60
N LYS A 126 2.36 0.39 9.80
CA LYS A 126 2.57 1.25 10.99
C LYS A 126 1.59 2.43 11.00
N ASP A 127 1.32 3.05 9.85
CA ASP A 127 0.30 4.09 9.74
C ASP A 127 -1.12 3.52 9.96
N LEU A 128 -1.39 2.30 9.49
CA LEU A 128 -2.67 1.61 9.69
C LEU A 128 -2.94 1.35 11.17
N ARG A 129 -1.91 0.97 11.94
CA ARG A 129 -1.98 0.72 13.38
C ARG A 129 -2.51 1.91 14.18
N GLU A 130 -2.28 3.14 13.73
CA GLU A 130 -2.77 4.36 14.37
C GLU A 130 -4.30 4.56 14.22
N LEU A 131 -4.96 3.77 13.37
CA LEU A 131 -6.41 3.83 13.20
C LEU A 131 -7.13 2.98 14.27
N PRO A 132 -8.32 3.41 14.72
CA PRO A 132 -9.11 2.62 15.66
C PRO A 132 -9.50 1.26 15.08
N ASP A 133 -9.53 0.24 15.94
CA ASP A 133 -9.90 -1.15 15.61
C ASP A 133 -9.08 -1.78 14.45
N SER A 134 -7.86 -1.30 14.26
CA SER A 134 -7.00 -1.70 13.14
C SER A 134 -6.05 -2.85 13.46
N THR A 135 -5.75 -3.12 14.73
CA THR A 135 -4.70 -4.05 15.18
C THR A 135 -4.86 -5.45 14.58
N ALA A 136 -6.08 -5.98 14.55
CA ALA A 136 -6.38 -7.27 13.94
C ALA A 136 -6.12 -7.27 12.43
N MET A 137 -6.58 -6.23 11.72
CA MET A 137 -6.38 -6.10 10.28
C MET A 137 -4.91 -5.89 9.92
N ALA A 138 -4.19 -5.12 10.75
CA ALA A 138 -2.76 -4.88 10.62
C ALA A 138 -1.98 -6.19 10.77
N PHE A 139 -2.27 -6.98 11.82
CA PHE A 139 -1.63 -8.28 12.04
C PHE A 139 -1.80 -9.22 10.84
N ASP A 140 -3.06 -9.40 10.40
CA ASP A 140 -3.38 -10.28 9.27
C ASP A 140 -2.71 -9.78 7.96
N LEU A 141 -2.62 -8.46 7.79
CA LEU A 141 -1.95 -7.86 6.64
C LEU A 141 -0.43 -8.09 6.65
N VAL A 142 0.24 -8.04 7.81
CA VAL A 142 1.67 -8.38 7.89
C VAL A 142 1.89 -9.85 7.57
N MET A 143 1.01 -10.74 8.03
CA MET A 143 1.05 -12.17 7.68
C MET A 143 0.91 -12.41 6.17
N ASP A 144 0.07 -11.63 5.48
CA ASP A 144 -0.05 -11.64 4.03
C ASP A 144 1.23 -11.12 3.34
N LEU A 145 1.76 -9.98 3.80
CA LEU A 145 2.99 -9.38 3.26
C LEU A 145 4.21 -10.30 3.42
N ALA A 146 4.31 -10.98 4.57
CA ALA A 146 5.31 -12.00 4.83
C ALA A 146 5.20 -13.17 3.84
N GLY A 147 3.99 -13.56 3.44
CA GLY A 147 3.80 -14.55 2.37
C GLY A 147 4.23 -14.02 1.00
N TYR A 148 3.92 -12.76 0.70
CA TYR A 148 4.23 -12.14 -0.58
C TYR A 148 5.72 -11.89 -0.81
N SER A 149 6.55 -11.82 0.23
CA SER A 149 8.00 -11.58 0.13
C SER A 149 8.76 -12.76 -0.50
N TYR A 150 8.21 -13.98 -0.47
CA TYR A 150 8.86 -15.18 -1.01
C TYR A 150 8.59 -15.45 -2.49
N GLY A 151 7.48 -14.93 -3.04
CA GLY A 151 7.10 -15.17 -4.43
C GLY A 151 6.86 -16.67 -4.72
N HIS A 152 7.16 -17.11 -5.96
CA HIS A 152 7.08 -18.52 -6.34
C HIS A 152 8.44 -19.20 -6.14
N LEU A 153 8.49 -20.18 -5.24
CA LEU A 153 9.68 -21.01 -4.98
C LEU A 153 9.55 -22.30 -5.79
N ASP A 154 9.96 -22.29 -7.07
CA ASP A 154 9.65 -23.38 -8.02
C ASP A 154 10.82 -24.31 -8.36
N SER A 155 11.93 -24.27 -7.62
CA SER A 155 13.03 -25.19 -7.92
C SER A 155 13.91 -25.41 -6.71
N ALA A 156 14.34 -26.65 -6.51
CA ALA A 156 15.50 -27.05 -5.71
C ALA A 156 16.84 -26.50 -6.26
N GLY A 157 16.82 -25.31 -6.85
CA GLY A 157 17.98 -24.47 -7.03
C GLY A 157 18.01 -23.59 -5.79
N SER A 158 19.07 -23.74 -5.00
CA SER A 158 19.47 -22.86 -3.91
C SER A 158 18.74 -21.53 -3.99
N GLY A 159 17.98 -21.18 -2.95
CA GLY A 159 17.80 -19.78 -2.67
C GLY A 159 19.20 -19.19 -2.60
N GLU A 160 19.68 -18.58 -3.69
CA GLU A 160 20.82 -17.67 -3.68
C GLU A 160 20.39 -16.35 -3.02
N GLY A 161 19.58 -16.45 -1.96
CA GLY A 161 19.43 -15.49 -0.89
C GLY A 161 20.08 -16.21 0.28
N ASP A 162 21.31 -15.81 0.53
CA ASP A 162 22.32 -16.39 1.41
C ASP A 162 21.80 -16.79 2.80
N GLU A 163 22.67 -17.40 3.60
CA GLU A 163 22.53 -17.63 5.05
C GLU A 163 22.20 -16.36 5.88
N GLU A 164 21.89 -15.23 5.23
CA GLU A 164 21.56 -13.93 5.78
C GLU A 164 20.04 -13.68 5.73
N ALA A 165 19.51 -13.07 6.79
CA ALA A 165 18.11 -12.67 6.86
C ALA A 165 17.71 -11.76 5.68
N ARG A 166 16.56 -12.03 5.05
CA ARG A 166 16.09 -11.20 3.94
C ARG A 166 15.69 -9.80 4.43
N PRO A 167 15.70 -8.79 3.54
CA PRO A 167 15.46 -7.40 3.94
C PRO A 167 14.16 -7.14 4.72
N SER A 168 13.11 -7.94 4.50
CA SER A 168 11.82 -7.79 5.18
C SER A 168 11.67 -8.63 6.44
N ASP A 169 12.45 -9.70 6.62
CA ASP A 169 12.10 -10.78 7.56
C ASP A 169 12.17 -10.30 9.01
N GLU A 170 13.24 -9.60 9.38
CA GLU A 170 13.38 -8.98 10.71
C GLU A 170 12.26 -7.96 10.98
N VAL A 171 11.97 -7.10 10.01
CA VAL A 171 10.93 -6.04 10.15
C VAL A 171 9.53 -6.64 10.26
N VAL A 172 9.27 -7.75 9.54
CA VAL A 172 8.03 -8.51 9.63
C VAL A 172 7.89 -9.13 11.01
N ASP A 173 8.94 -9.78 11.52
CA ASP A 173 8.91 -10.48 12.80
C ASP A 173 8.73 -9.50 13.97
N GLU A 174 9.47 -8.39 13.99
CA GLU A 174 9.30 -7.32 14.97
C GLU A 174 7.87 -6.77 14.97
N LEU A 175 7.34 -6.45 13.79
CA LEU A 175 6.02 -5.86 13.67
C LEU A 175 4.91 -6.86 14.05
N LEU A 176 5.06 -8.14 13.72
CA LEU A 176 4.14 -9.20 14.15
C LEU A 176 4.17 -9.39 15.66
N CYS A 177 5.34 -9.36 16.31
CA CYS A 177 5.45 -9.42 17.76
C CYS A 177 4.70 -8.27 18.44
N GLU A 178 4.92 -7.05 17.97
CA GLU A 178 4.24 -5.85 18.50
C GLU A 178 2.72 -5.95 18.35
N LEU A 179 2.25 -6.26 17.13
CA LEU A 179 0.82 -6.35 16.83
C LEU A 179 0.15 -7.53 17.54
N ALA A 180 0.83 -8.67 17.68
CA ALA A 180 0.31 -9.80 18.44
C ALA A 180 0.14 -9.40 19.90
N ALA A 181 1.17 -8.82 20.53
CA ALA A 181 1.11 -8.42 21.93
C ALA A 181 -0.01 -7.39 22.17
N GLU A 182 -0.18 -6.42 21.26
CA GLU A 182 -1.26 -5.45 21.31
C GLU A 182 -2.63 -6.10 21.15
N ARG A 183 -2.82 -6.92 20.11
CA ARG A 183 -4.09 -7.63 19.87
C ARG A 183 -4.50 -8.50 21.03
N ARG A 184 -3.55 -9.18 21.69
CA ARG A 184 -3.81 -10.01 22.86
C ARG A 184 -4.21 -9.19 24.10
N ARG A 185 -3.74 -7.95 24.23
CA ARG A 185 -4.20 -7.03 25.29
C ARG A 185 -5.61 -6.52 25.01
N ASP A 186 -5.90 -6.18 23.75
CA ASP A 186 -7.18 -5.61 23.36
C ASP A 186 -8.30 -6.66 23.32
N ASP A 187 -7.96 -7.88 22.89
CA ASP A 187 -8.87 -9.02 22.78
C ASP A 187 -8.27 -10.27 23.44
N SER A 188 -8.65 -10.49 24.71
CA SER A 188 -8.24 -11.69 25.46
C SER A 188 -8.80 -12.98 24.87
N SER A 189 -9.86 -12.92 24.07
CA SER A 189 -10.50 -14.06 23.42
C SER A 189 -9.89 -14.41 22.06
N TRP A 190 -8.91 -13.61 21.59
CA TRP A 190 -8.24 -13.85 20.33
C TRP A 190 -7.56 -15.23 20.31
N ASP A 191 -7.95 -16.03 19.32
CA ASP A 191 -7.33 -17.31 18.98
C ASP A 191 -5.96 -17.08 18.30
N PHE A 192 -4.91 -17.08 19.12
CA PHE A 192 -3.53 -16.96 18.66
C PHE A 192 -2.94 -18.31 18.20
N GLU A 193 -3.62 -19.43 18.45
CA GLU A 193 -3.14 -20.77 18.06
C GLU A 193 -3.17 -20.93 16.53
N GLU A 194 -4.17 -20.34 15.87
CA GLU A 194 -4.24 -20.35 14.42
C GLU A 194 -3.03 -19.62 13.79
N PRO A 195 -2.73 -18.33 14.11
CA PRO A 195 -1.53 -17.67 13.62
C PRO A 195 -0.24 -18.45 13.87
N LEU A 196 -0.08 -19.03 15.06
CA LEU A 196 1.07 -19.86 15.41
C LEU A 196 1.18 -21.08 14.48
N ARG A 197 0.06 -21.75 14.19
CA ARG A 197 -0.02 -22.87 13.26
C ARG A 197 0.36 -22.45 11.84
N LEU A 198 -0.08 -21.27 11.37
CA LEU A 198 0.29 -20.75 10.05
C LEU A 198 1.78 -20.44 9.94
N ILE A 199 2.38 -19.83 10.98
CA ILE A 199 3.81 -19.54 11.04
C ILE A 199 4.61 -20.84 10.99
N ARG A 200 4.28 -21.81 11.84
CA ARG A 200 4.93 -23.14 11.85
C ARG A 200 4.83 -23.85 10.51
N LYS A 201 3.63 -23.86 9.91
CA LYS A 201 3.43 -24.44 8.57
C LYS A 201 4.31 -23.74 7.54
N ARG A 202 4.38 -22.42 7.56
CA ARG A 202 5.19 -21.65 6.60
C ARG A 202 6.69 -21.92 6.79
N ASN A 203 7.18 -21.95 8.03
CA ASN A 203 8.57 -22.32 8.32
C ASN A 203 8.89 -23.73 7.82
N HIS A 204 7.97 -24.68 8.01
CA HIS A 204 8.11 -26.02 7.45
C HIS A 204 8.16 -26.02 5.91
N ASP A 205 7.26 -25.29 5.25
CA ASP A 205 7.19 -25.23 3.78
C ASP A 205 8.42 -24.52 3.17
N LEU A 206 9.08 -23.64 3.94
CA LEU A 206 10.28 -22.90 3.54
C LEU A 206 11.59 -23.65 3.85
N SER A 207 11.57 -24.62 4.76
CA SER A 207 12.75 -25.40 5.18
C SER A 207 13.49 -26.10 4.02
N PRO A 208 12.82 -26.71 3.01
CA PRO A 208 13.50 -27.31 1.86
C PRO A 208 14.34 -26.32 1.03
N PHE A 209 14.06 -25.02 1.17
CA PHE A 209 14.78 -23.94 0.48
C PHE A 209 15.90 -23.31 1.34
N GLY A 210 16.20 -23.89 2.50
CA GLY A 210 17.23 -23.39 3.43
C GLY A 210 16.80 -22.16 4.25
N ILE A 211 15.53 -21.76 4.13
CA ILE A 211 14.96 -20.64 4.87
C ILE A 211 14.40 -21.19 6.17
N ASN A 212 15.11 -20.90 7.26
CA ASN A 212 14.71 -21.32 8.60
C ASN A 212 14.24 -20.10 9.39
N ASN A 213 13.01 -20.16 9.91
CA ASN A 213 12.42 -19.23 10.89
C ASN A 213 12.17 -17.80 10.38
N LEU A 214 11.22 -17.63 9.45
CA LEU A 214 10.77 -16.31 8.93
C LEU A 214 10.23 -15.37 10.02
N CYS A 215 9.65 -15.93 11.10
CA CYS A 215 9.12 -15.15 12.23
C CYS A 215 9.52 -15.83 13.55
N ALA A 216 10.83 -15.97 13.80
CA ALA A 216 11.34 -16.69 14.96
C ALA A 216 10.83 -16.11 16.29
N GLY A 217 10.89 -14.79 16.44
CA GLY A 217 10.44 -14.09 17.64
C GLY A 217 8.92 -14.17 17.82
N THR A 218 8.16 -14.06 16.74
CA THR A 218 6.70 -14.21 16.79
C THR A 218 6.31 -15.64 17.16
N GLU A 219 6.98 -16.65 16.59
CA GLU A 219 6.73 -18.04 16.94
C GLU A 219 7.06 -18.31 18.42
N GLU A 220 8.19 -17.81 18.92
CA GLU A 220 8.59 -17.91 20.32
C GLU A 220 7.55 -17.26 21.24
N LEU A 221 7.13 -16.03 20.90
CA LEU A 221 6.12 -15.28 21.63
C LEU A 221 4.80 -16.06 21.75
N LEU A 222 4.26 -16.50 20.62
CA LEU A 222 2.98 -17.20 20.57
C LEU A 222 3.05 -18.59 21.22
N SER A 223 4.18 -19.29 21.07
CA SER A 223 4.42 -20.57 21.76
C SER A 223 4.49 -20.36 23.27
N GLY A 224 5.13 -19.29 23.72
CA GLY A 224 5.17 -18.92 25.14
C GLY A 224 3.78 -18.67 25.73
N TRP A 225 2.82 -18.15 24.96
CA TRP A 225 1.43 -18.03 25.38
C TRP A 225 0.72 -19.38 25.46
N GLN A 226 0.98 -20.28 24.51
CA GLN A 226 0.44 -21.64 24.52
C GLN A 226 0.88 -22.42 25.76
N ASP A 227 2.15 -22.27 26.15
CA ASP A 227 2.72 -22.94 27.31
C ASP A 227 2.41 -22.25 28.66
N GLY A 228 1.74 -21.09 28.63
CA GLY A 228 1.43 -20.28 29.82
C GLY A 228 2.66 -19.60 30.45
N ILE A 229 3.77 -19.50 29.71
CA ILE A 229 5.06 -18.97 30.16
C ILE A 229 5.16 -17.46 29.90
N ALA A 230 4.60 -16.97 28.80
CA ALA A 230 4.63 -15.57 28.44
C ALA A 230 3.32 -14.86 28.82
N THR A 231 3.43 -13.72 29.50
CA THR A 231 2.30 -12.78 29.67
C THR A 231 2.52 -11.55 28.77
N PRO A 232 1.45 -10.89 28.29
CA PRO A 232 1.58 -9.70 27.43
C PRO A 232 2.45 -8.58 28.02
N GLU A 233 2.49 -8.47 29.36
CA GLU A 233 3.32 -7.47 30.07
C GLU A 233 4.82 -7.77 30.01
N VAL A 234 5.25 -9.03 30.02
CA VAL A 234 6.68 -9.40 30.02
C VAL A 234 7.33 -9.08 28.67
N VAL A 235 6.56 -9.17 27.58
CA VAL A 235 7.02 -8.99 26.21
C VAL A 235 7.25 -7.52 25.88
N SER A 236 6.41 -6.62 26.41
CA SER A 236 6.60 -5.16 26.25
C SER A 236 7.93 -4.64 26.84
N LYS A 237 8.49 -5.34 27.84
CA LYS A 237 9.83 -5.06 28.40
C LYS A 237 10.97 -5.79 27.71
N ALA A 238 10.68 -6.84 26.93
CA ALA A 238 11.68 -7.61 26.20
C ALA A 238 12.02 -6.98 24.84
N VAL A 239 11.05 -6.34 24.18
CA VAL A 239 11.24 -5.61 22.92
C VAL A 239 12.16 -4.38 23.08
N GLU A 240 12.30 -3.82 24.28
CA GLU A 240 13.28 -2.76 24.57
C GLU A 240 14.75 -3.25 24.65
N LYS A 241 14.99 -4.57 24.62
CA LYS A 241 16.35 -5.10 24.56
C LYS A 241 16.69 -5.42 23.10
N PRO A 242 17.70 -4.74 22.51
CA PRO A 242 18.14 -5.11 21.17
C PRO A 242 18.62 -6.55 21.22
N VAL A 243 18.02 -7.42 20.41
CA VAL A 243 18.50 -8.78 20.17
C VAL A 243 19.81 -8.67 19.40
N HIS A 244 20.89 -8.36 20.11
CA HIS A 244 22.26 -8.50 19.62
C HIS A 244 22.62 -9.99 19.57
N ASN A 245 22.00 -10.74 18.65
CA ASN A 245 22.57 -11.99 18.15
C ASN A 245 23.21 -11.74 16.78
N ALA A 246 24.18 -10.82 16.76
CA ALA A 246 25.08 -10.61 15.64
C ALA A 246 26.53 -10.88 16.07
N THR A 247 26.82 -12.12 16.50
CA THR A 247 28.21 -12.57 16.69
C THR A 247 28.47 -13.97 16.16
N ARG A 248 28.23 -14.19 14.87
CA ARG A 248 28.98 -15.17 14.05
C ARG A 248 28.72 -14.88 12.58
N GLY A 249 29.72 -14.30 11.89
CA GLY A 249 29.60 -13.97 10.46
C GLY A 249 30.31 -12.70 9.99
N LYS A 250 31.07 -11.98 10.84
CA LYS A 250 31.93 -10.88 10.37
C LYS A 250 33.23 -11.41 9.74
N GLN A 251 33.12 -12.15 8.64
CA GLN A 251 34.27 -12.40 7.75
C GLN A 251 33.86 -12.77 6.31
N ALA A 252 32.82 -12.13 5.76
CA ALA A 252 32.51 -12.22 4.33
C ALA A 252 32.20 -10.86 3.67
N GLN A 253 32.54 -9.73 4.29
CA GLN A 253 32.52 -8.44 3.60
C GLN A 253 33.83 -8.23 2.84
N ARG A 254 33.84 -8.59 1.55
CA ARG A 254 34.56 -7.92 0.44
C ARG A 254 34.64 -8.81 -0.81
N ARG A 255 33.50 -9.09 -1.45
CA ARG A 255 33.41 -9.45 -2.89
C ARG A 255 31.93 -9.61 -3.24
N GLY A 256 31.33 -8.67 -3.98
CA GLY A 256 30.07 -8.96 -4.70
C GLY A 256 29.03 -7.85 -4.81
N TYR A 257 28.73 -7.08 -3.76
CA TYR A 257 27.52 -6.21 -3.75
C TYR A 257 27.71 -4.78 -4.27
N GLY A 258 28.58 -4.58 -5.26
CA GLY A 258 28.90 -3.25 -5.82
C GLY A 258 28.17 -2.87 -7.10
N ARG A 259 27.52 -3.80 -7.82
CA ARG A 259 27.05 -3.55 -9.21
C ARG A 259 25.55 -3.39 -9.42
N ASN A 260 24.68 -3.77 -8.47
CA ASN A 260 23.24 -3.92 -8.78
C ASN A 260 22.31 -2.82 -8.23
N LYS A 261 22.79 -1.93 -7.34
CA LYS A 261 21.96 -0.81 -6.82
C LYS A 261 21.60 0.21 -7.91
N ALA A 262 22.52 0.48 -8.83
CA ALA A 262 22.29 1.41 -9.94
C ALA A 262 21.26 0.85 -10.95
N THR A 263 21.31 -0.44 -11.22
CA THR A 263 20.43 -1.15 -12.17
C THR A 263 19.00 -1.27 -11.65
N PHE A 264 18.81 -1.52 -10.36
CA PHE A 264 17.49 -1.55 -9.74
C PHE A 264 16.82 -0.16 -9.71
N ALA A 265 17.56 0.87 -9.30
CA ALA A 265 17.06 2.24 -9.29
C ALA A 265 16.78 2.79 -10.71
N ALA A 266 17.50 2.32 -11.73
CA ALA A 266 17.24 2.63 -13.14
C ALA A 266 15.99 1.91 -13.67
N THR A 267 15.77 0.65 -13.27
CA THR A 267 14.60 -0.14 -13.69
C THR A 267 13.30 0.41 -13.12
N ILE A 268 13.28 0.78 -11.83
CA ILE A 268 12.12 1.42 -11.18
C ILE A 268 11.84 2.79 -11.84
N ARG A 269 12.87 3.60 -12.12
CA ARG A 269 12.71 4.89 -12.80
C ARG A 269 12.24 4.76 -14.25
N GLY A 270 12.73 3.76 -14.98
CA GLY A 270 12.29 3.48 -16.35
C GLY A 270 10.81 3.13 -16.46
N GLN A 271 10.27 2.36 -15.50
CA GLN A 271 8.84 2.02 -15.47
C GLN A 271 7.93 3.21 -15.11
N ALA A 272 8.41 4.14 -14.29
CA ALA A 272 7.70 5.39 -14.00
C ALA A 272 7.62 6.32 -15.22
N LEU A 273 8.66 6.36 -16.06
CA LEU A 273 8.70 7.15 -17.28
C LEU A 273 7.85 6.54 -18.42
N ALA A 274 7.92 5.22 -18.62
CA ALA A 274 7.11 4.53 -19.62
C ALA A 274 5.59 4.64 -19.34
N ARG A 275 5.18 4.72 -18.07
CA ARG A 275 3.78 5.00 -17.67
C ARG A 275 3.38 6.46 -17.92
N LYS A 276 4.30 7.42 -17.87
CA LYS A 276 4.06 8.82 -18.25
C LYS A 276 3.92 9.00 -19.76
N GLU A 277 4.70 8.28 -20.57
CA GLU A 277 4.60 8.35 -22.05
C GLU A 277 3.32 7.69 -22.58
N LYS A 278 2.92 6.53 -22.05
CA LYS A 278 1.63 5.91 -22.44
C LYS A 278 0.42 6.78 -22.10
N ARG A 279 0.51 7.63 -21.08
CA ARG A 279 -0.54 8.61 -20.74
C ARG A 279 -0.56 9.84 -21.65
N LYS A 280 0.58 10.20 -22.27
CA LYS A 280 0.66 11.32 -23.21
C LYS A 280 0.21 10.94 -24.62
N ASN A 281 0.35 9.67 -25.00
CA ASN A 281 0.04 9.20 -26.35
C ASN A 281 -1.34 8.52 -26.47
N GLY A 282 -2.15 8.51 -25.40
CA GLY A 282 -3.49 7.89 -25.35
C GLY A 282 -4.66 8.85 -25.51
N THR A 283 -4.42 10.09 -25.94
CA THR A 283 -5.48 11.03 -26.34
C THR A 283 -5.25 11.46 -27.78
N ALA A 284 -5.80 10.66 -28.69
CA ALA A 284 -6.26 11.05 -30.01
C ALA A 284 -7.39 10.09 -30.40
#